data_AF-A0A3P8WEF9-F1
#
_entry.id   AF-A0A3P8WEF9-F1
#
_cell.length_a   1.000
_cell.length_b   1.000
_cell.length_c   1.000
_cell.angle_alpha   90.00
_cell.angle_beta   90.00
_cell.angle_gamma   90.00
#
_symmetry.space_group_name_H-M   'P 1'
#
loop_
_entity.id
_entity.type
_entity.pdbx_description
1 polymer ?
#
loop_
_entity_poly.entity_id
_entity_poly.type
_entity_poly.pdbx_seq_one_letter_code
_entity_poly.pdbx_strand_id
1 'polypeptide(L)'
;MVEEKADRMDGLMGAWVILYVCTCHQHGFTQLHQNQYTEYEPIIYHPKRSSQSVHQDFTVQCEKMDIPFLSYLPTEVQLINDAYNLVIDAMLGPESDPTNVKEPRPGILCSLKQVKIPIASVDVPSGWDVEEPSQDGIHPEVLISLTAPKKCSMSFSGKHFLAGRFLPYDIQKKYELNLPDYPGTDCVIEL
;
A
#
# COMPACT_ATOMS: atom_id res chain seq x y z
N MET A 1 -17.04 10.81 -3.40
CA MET A 1 -17.47 10.34 -2.06
C MET A 1 -16.31 9.80 -1.18
N VAL A 2 -15.05 9.88 -1.64
CA VAL A 2 -13.86 9.83 -0.77
C VAL A 2 -13.56 11.22 -0.22
N GLU A 3 -13.70 12.26 -1.04
CA GLU A 3 -13.65 13.68 -0.64
C GLU A 3 -14.70 14.02 0.44
N GLU A 4 -15.91 13.47 0.35
CA GLU A 4 -17.00 13.86 1.26
C GLU A 4 -16.88 13.31 2.70
N LYS A 5 -15.94 12.38 2.94
CA LYS A 5 -15.52 12.00 4.31
C LYS A 5 -14.23 12.69 4.75
N ALA A 6 -13.42 13.20 3.83
CA ALA A 6 -12.32 14.11 4.16
C ALA A 6 -12.88 15.47 4.62
N ASP A 7 -13.87 16.01 3.90
CA ASP A 7 -14.58 17.26 4.22
C ASP A 7 -15.35 17.24 5.56
N ARG A 8 -15.60 16.05 6.13
CA ARG A 8 -16.30 15.92 7.42
C ARG A 8 -15.34 15.81 8.61
N MET A 9 -14.05 16.08 8.41
CA MET A 9 -12.99 16.00 9.42
C MET A 9 -12.15 17.29 9.54
N ASP A 10 -12.63 18.41 9.03
CA ASP A 10 -12.03 19.77 9.11
C ASP A 10 -11.94 20.36 10.54
N GLY A 11 -12.07 19.53 11.58
CA GLY A 11 -12.17 19.96 12.98
C GLY A 11 -10.89 19.84 13.81
N LEU A 12 -9.81 19.27 13.28
CA LEU A 12 -8.54 19.10 14.01
C LEU A 12 -7.38 19.50 13.10
N MET A 13 -6.82 20.69 13.36
CA MET A 13 -5.56 21.17 12.75
C MET A 13 -4.37 20.30 13.21
N GLY A 14 -4.28 19.08 12.69
CA GLY A 14 -3.13 18.19 12.84
C GLY A 14 -2.87 17.50 11.51
N ALA A 15 -1.62 17.43 11.08
CA ALA A 15 -1.25 16.68 9.89
C ALA A 15 -1.60 15.20 10.06
N TRP A 16 -2.09 14.56 9.00
CA TRP A 16 -2.45 13.15 9.02
C TRP A 16 -1.20 12.28 8.89
N VAL A 17 -0.89 11.50 9.92
CA VAL A 17 0.31 10.65 9.95
C VAL A 17 0.00 9.30 9.30
N ILE A 18 0.80 8.93 8.28
CA ILE A 18 0.60 7.71 7.50
C ILE A 18 1.77 6.76 7.73
N LEU A 19 1.48 5.53 8.16
CA LEU A 19 2.50 4.48 8.27
C LEU A 19 2.58 3.68 6.96
N TYR A 20 3.68 3.79 6.23
CA TYR A 20 3.95 2.98 5.04
C TYR A 20 4.80 1.76 5.39
N VAL A 21 4.21 0.57 5.30
CA VAL A 21 4.87 -0.70 5.63
C VAL A 21 5.27 -1.41 4.35
N CYS A 22 6.58 -1.55 4.09
CA CYS A 22 7.06 -2.15 2.85
C CYS A 22 8.17 -3.19 3.04
N THR A 23 8.15 -4.21 2.20
CA THR A 23 9.23 -5.22 2.12
C THR A 23 10.00 -5.09 0.80
N CYS A 24 11.20 -5.68 0.79
CA CYS A 24 12.30 -5.54 -0.17
C CYS A 24 12.00 -5.65 -1.68
N HIS A 25 10.76 -5.86 -2.12
CA HIS A 25 10.46 -6.26 -3.51
C HIS A 25 9.52 -5.30 -4.26
N GLN A 26 9.03 -4.21 -3.64
CA GLN A 26 8.30 -3.19 -4.38
C GLN A 26 9.29 -2.27 -5.12
N HIS A 27 9.22 -2.31 -6.45
CA HIS A 27 9.72 -1.29 -7.35
C HIS A 27 8.50 -0.47 -7.78
N GLY A 28 8.46 0.84 -7.50
CA GLY A 28 7.53 1.72 -8.22
C GLY A 28 6.57 2.59 -7.40
N PHE A 29 6.73 2.75 -6.09
CA PHE A 29 6.07 3.86 -5.37
C PHE A 29 6.93 5.13 -5.34
N THR A 30 7.64 5.44 -6.43
CA THR A 30 8.23 6.76 -6.66
C THR A 30 7.22 7.67 -7.33
N GLN A 31 6.09 7.88 -6.65
CA GLN A 31 5.24 9.06 -6.82
C GLN A 31 4.84 9.62 -5.45
N LEU A 32 5.61 9.35 -4.38
CA LEU A 32 5.64 10.21 -3.19
C LEU A 32 6.35 11.52 -3.56
N HIS A 33 5.86 12.21 -4.59
CA HIS A 33 6.24 13.58 -4.87
C HIS A 33 5.50 14.42 -3.83
N GLN A 34 6.14 14.63 -2.68
CA GLN A 34 5.68 15.62 -1.73
C GLN A 34 5.93 16.99 -2.37
N ASN A 35 4.91 17.53 -3.02
CA ASN A 35 4.74 18.98 -3.01
C ASN A 35 4.67 19.36 -1.52
N GLN A 36 5.31 20.46 -1.13
CA GLN A 36 5.29 21.03 0.23
C GLN A 36 3.88 21.47 0.71
N TYR A 37 2.82 20.88 0.16
CA TYR A 37 1.41 21.21 0.28
C TYR A 37 0.52 20.00 0.61
N THR A 38 1.09 18.82 0.89
CA THR A 38 0.29 17.66 1.29
C THR A 38 0.05 17.70 2.80
N GLU A 39 -1.21 17.62 3.23
CA GLU A 39 -1.65 17.57 4.64
C GLU A 39 -1.30 16.25 5.36
N TYR A 40 -0.36 15.49 4.80
CA TYR A 40 0.03 14.15 5.23
C TYR A 40 1.51 14.10 5.62
N GLU A 41 1.81 13.38 6.70
CA GLU A 41 3.15 13.10 7.21
C GLU A 41 3.45 11.60 7.07
N PRO A 42 4.09 11.17 5.97
CA PRO A 42 4.42 9.77 5.79
C PRO A 42 5.57 9.35 6.70
N ILE A 43 5.48 8.16 7.28
CA ILE A 43 6.54 7.50 8.04
C ILE A 43 6.71 6.09 7.46
N ILE A 44 7.94 5.71 7.10
CA ILE A 44 8.21 4.43 6.44
C ILE A 44 8.77 3.41 7.42
N TYR A 45 8.18 2.21 7.47
CA TYR A 45 8.83 1.04 8.07
C TYR A 45 9.32 0.09 6.98
N HIS A 46 10.64 -0.01 6.84
CA HIS A 46 11.31 -0.85 5.85
C HIS A 46 12.36 -1.77 6.50
N PRO A 47 11.97 -2.93 7.06
CA PRO A 47 12.84 -3.76 7.88
C PRO A 47 13.98 -4.44 7.12
N LYS A 48 13.81 -4.67 5.81
CA LYS A 48 14.79 -5.39 4.99
C LYS A 48 15.19 -4.52 3.80
N ARG A 49 16.28 -3.77 3.97
CA ARG A 49 16.88 -3.00 2.88
C ARG A 49 17.57 -3.95 1.91
N SER A 50 17.21 -3.85 0.63
CA SER A 50 17.87 -4.63 -0.42
C SER A 50 19.25 -4.05 -0.73
N SER A 51 20.20 -4.91 -1.11
CA SER A 51 21.54 -4.50 -1.54
C SER A 51 21.60 -4.10 -3.02
N GLN A 52 20.51 -4.24 -3.77
CA GLN A 52 20.47 -3.83 -5.18
C GLN A 52 20.33 -2.30 -5.29
N SER A 53 21.02 -1.70 -6.26
CA SER A 53 21.13 -0.24 -6.43
C SER A 53 19.78 0.47 -6.51
N VAL A 54 18.80 -0.11 -7.21
CA VAL A 54 17.47 0.51 -7.42
C VAL A 54 16.71 0.73 -6.10
N HIS A 55 16.88 -0.12 -5.10
CA HIS A 55 16.23 0.08 -3.78
C HIS A 55 16.99 1.07 -2.89
N GLN A 56 18.31 1.19 -3.11
CA GLN A 56 19.10 2.25 -2.49
C GLN A 56 18.65 3.59 -3.04
N ASP A 57 18.38 3.69 -4.34
CA ASP A 57 17.86 4.90 -4.98
C ASP A 57 16.51 5.33 -4.37
N PHE A 58 15.59 4.39 -4.09
CA PHE A 58 14.33 4.69 -3.39
C PHE A 58 14.54 5.19 -1.96
N THR A 59 15.37 4.50 -1.18
CA THR A 59 15.65 4.89 0.21
C THR A 59 16.27 6.29 0.25
N VAL A 60 17.24 6.55 -0.63
CA VAL A 60 17.90 7.85 -0.77
C VAL A 60 16.92 8.94 -1.20
N GLN A 61 15.97 8.63 -2.09
CA GLN A 61 14.93 9.59 -2.47
C GLN A 61 14.05 9.96 -1.28
N CYS A 62 13.55 8.99 -0.52
CA CYS A 62 12.74 9.26 0.68
C CYS A 62 13.53 10.03 1.74
N GLU A 63 14.80 9.68 1.99
CA GLU A 63 15.68 10.39 2.92
C GLU A 63 15.92 11.85 2.46
N LYS A 64 16.09 12.09 1.15
CA LYS A 64 16.22 13.45 0.58
C LYS A 64 14.94 14.27 0.61
N MET A 65 13.79 13.60 0.78
CA MET A 65 12.48 14.23 0.95
C MET A 65 12.13 14.40 2.44
N ASP A 66 13.09 14.19 3.35
CA ASP A 66 12.91 14.27 4.80
C ASP A 66 11.82 13.31 5.36
N ILE A 67 11.55 12.21 4.65
CA ILE A 67 10.60 11.19 5.10
C ILE A 67 11.28 10.29 6.15
N PRO A 68 10.78 10.24 7.40
CA PRO A 68 11.40 9.44 8.45
C PRO A 68 11.21 7.93 8.24
N PHE A 69 12.23 7.17 8.61
CA PHE A 69 12.21 5.71 8.63
C PHE A 69 12.19 5.17 10.07
N LEU A 70 11.24 4.30 10.38
CA LEU A 70 11.24 3.54 11.63
C LEU A 70 12.30 2.45 11.59
N SER A 71 13.06 2.34 12.68
CA SER A 71 14.02 1.26 12.89
C SER A 71 13.35 -0.05 13.31
N TYR A 72 12.19 0.03 13.96
CA TYR A 72 11.36 -1.10 14.36
C TYR A 72 9.88 -0.71 14.31
N LEU A 73 9.00 -1.69 14.08
CA LEU A 73 7.56 -1.50 14.23
C LEU A 73 7.16 -1.80 15.69
N PRO A 74 6.36 -0.95 16.35
CA PRO A 74 5.90 -1.23 17.71
C PRO A 74 5.12 -2.54 17.78
N THR A 75 5.50 -3.43 18.69
CA THR A 75 4.74 -4.69 18.94
C THR A 75 3.40 -4.41 19.60
N GLU A 76 3.31 -3.32 20.37
CA GLU A 76 2.09 -2.85 21.01
C GLU A 76 1.19 -2.15 19.98
N VAL A 77 0.15 -2.86 19.54
CA VAL A 77 -0.83 -2.40 18.54
C VAL A 77 -1.47 -1.05 18.91
N GLN A 78 -1.64 -0.78 20.20
CA GLN A 78 -2.20 0.49 20.66
C GLN A 78 -1.33 1.70 20.29
N LEU A 79 0.01 1.54 20.31
CA LEU A 79 0.92 2.59 19.88
C LEU A 79 0.76 2.90 18.39
N ILE A 80 0.44 1.89 17.57
CA ILE A 80 0.15 2.10 16.15
C ILE A 80 -1.18 2.84 15.98
N ASN A 81 -2.21 2.43 16.72
CA ASN A 81 -3.53 3.08 16.65
C ASN A 81 -3.51 4.55 17.10
N ASP A 82 -2.68 4.88 18.09
CA ASP A 82 -2.60 6.24 18.65
C ASP A 82 -1.70 7.16 17.82
N ALA A 83 -0.67 6.64 17.17
CA ALA A 83 0.33 7.42 16.46
C ALA A 83 0.02 7.66 14.97
N TYR A 84 -0.79 6.79 14.34
CA TYR A 84 -1.03 6.83 12.90
C TYR A 84 -2.53 6.90 12.59
N ASN A 85 -2.88 7.57 11.50
CA ASN A 85 -4.26 7.68 11.03
C ASN A 85 -4.60 6.65 9.96
N LEU A 86 -3.60 6.13 9.23
CA LEU A 86 -3.74 5.18 8.13
C LEU A 86 -2.48 4.32 8.03
N VAL A 87 -2.66 3.03 7.75
CA VAL A 87 -1.58 2.13 7.35
C VAL A 87 -1.66 1.87 5.85
N ILE A 88 -0.54 2.05 5.15
CA ILE A 88 -0.37 1.56 3.78
C ILE A 88 0.37 0.22 3.85
N ASP A 89 -0.36 -0.85 3.53
CA ASP A 89 0.20 -2.19 3.39
C ASP A 89 0.79 -2.35 1.98
N ALA A 90 2.11 -2.23 1.88
CA ALA A 90 2.88 -2.50 0.67
C ALA A 90 3.84 -3.69 0.88
N MET A 91 3.47 -4.65 1.73
CA MET A 91 4.24 -5.87 1.96
C MET A 91 3.87 -6.97 0.96
N LEU A 92 4.14 -6.73 -0.33
CA LEU A 92 4.01 -7.67 -1.47
C LEU A 92 3.58 -9.13 -1.17
N GLY A 93 2.50 -9.60 -1.79
CA GLY A 93 2.38 -10.95 -2.39
C GLY A 93 2.39 -10.77 -3.92
N PRO A 94 2.98 -11.64 -4.79
CA PRO A 94 3.04 -13.12 -4.83
C PRO A 94 4.45 -13.71 -4.93
N GLU A 95 5.50 -12.90 -5.01
CA GLU A 95 6.89 -13.39 -5.22
C GLU A 95 7.58 -13.84 -3.92
N SER A 96 6.92 -13.61 -2.78
CA SER A 96 7.34 -14.25 -1.53
C SER A 96 6.82 -15.68 -1.55
N ASP A 97 7.72 -16.63 -1.80
CA ASP A 97 7.49 -18.04 -1.53
C ASP A 97 6.74 -18.21 -0.20
N PRO A 98 5.45 -18.60 -0.22
CA PRO A 98 4.63 -18.73 0.99
C PRO A 98 5.19 -19.81 1.93
N THR A 99 6.11 -20.66 1.45
CA THR A 99 6.78 -21.69 2.25
C THR A 99 8.02 -21.18 3.00
N ASN A 100 8.47 -19.94 2.74
CA ASN A 100 9.68 -19.37 3.35
C ASN A 100 9.44 -17.95 3.90
N VAL A 101 8.37 -17.80 4.69
CA VAL A 101 8.07 -16.54 5.38
C VAL A 101 9.04 -16.34 6.55
N LYS A 102 10.17 -15.71 6.27
CA LYS A 102 11.15 -15.33 7.30
C LYS A 102 10.66 -14.10 8.08
N GLU A 103 11.03 -14.04 9.36
CA GLU A 103 10.92 -12.81 10.16
C GLU A 103 11.56 -11.62 9.42
N PRO A 104 11.01 -10.39 9.55
CA PRO A 104 9.97 -9.97 10.50
C PRO A 104 8.52 -10.04 9.98
N ARG A 105 8.28 -10.62 8.80
CA ARG A 105 6.98 -10.54 8.11
C ARG A 105 5.79 -11.12 8.91
N PRO A 106 5.88 -12.31 9.54
CA PRO A 106 4.76 -12.85 10.32
C PRO A 106 4.39 -11.96 11.51
N GLY A 107 5.38 -11.42 12.22
CA GLY A 107 5.16 -10.51 13.33
C GLY A 107 4.42 -9.24 12.92
N ILE A 108 4.83 -8.64 11.79
CA ILE A 108 4.16 -7.44 11.26
C ILE A 108 2.72 -7.73 10.87
N LEU A 109 2.49 -8.85 10.18
CA LEU A 109 1.14 -9.28 9.78
C LEU A 109 0.24 -9.48 11.01
N CYS A 110 0.76 -10.08 12.08
CA CYS A 110 0.04 -10.28 13.33
C CYS A 110 -0.38 -8.95 13.98
N SER A 111 0.50 -7.94 13.99
CA SER A 111 0.19 -6.60 14.48
C SER A 111 -0.86 -5.91 13.61
N LEU A 112 -0.71 -5.95 12.28
CA LEU A 112 -1.62 -5.34 11.32
C LEU A 112 -3.02 -5.96 11.32
N LYS A 113 -3.19 -7.24 11.65
CA LYS A 113 -4.52 -7.85 11.84
C LYS A 113 -5.31 -7.26 13.01
N GLN A 114 -4.63 -6.59 13.95
CA GLN A 114 -5.22 -6.12 15.21
C GLN A 114 -5.40 -4.60 15.28
N VAL A 115 -4.83 -3.85 14.32
CA VAL A 115 -5.02 -2.40 14.29
C VAL A 115 -6.49 -2.06 14.02
N LYS A 116 -6.92 -0.90 14.53
CA LYS A 116 -8.29 -0.39 14.38
C LYS A 116 -8.36 0.78 13.41
N ILE A 117 -7.21 1.34 13.06
CA ILE A 117 -7.09 2.37 12.03
C ILE A 117 -7.21 1.75 10.65
N PRO A 118 -7.69 2.49 9.65
CA PRO A 118 -7.86 1.94 8.30
C PRO A 118 -6.53 1.48 7.71
N ILE A 119 -6.63 0.47 6.85
CA ILE A 119 -5.55 -0.08 6.04
C ILE A 119 -5.89 0.07 4.56
N ALA A 120 -4.94 0.58 3.78
CA ALA A 120 -4.97 0.52 2.33
C ALA A 120 -3.89 -0.45 1.84
N SER A 121 -4.30 -1.52 1.16
CA SER A 121 -3.37 -2.51 0.59
C SER A 121 -3.03 -2.17 -0.84
N VAL A 122 -1.74 -2.21 -1.15
CA VAL A 122 -1.20 -2.05 -2.49
C VAL A 122 -1.08 -3.42 -3.16
N ASP A 123 -1.75 -3.54 -4.29
CA ASP A 123 -1.83 -4.68 -5.19
C ASP A 123 -2.58 -5.91 -4.66
N VAL A 124 -2.07 -6.52 -3.59
CA VAL A 124 -2.64 -7.72 -2.95
C VAL A 124 -2.53 -7.53 -1.44
N PRO A 125 -3.63 -7.67 -0.67
CA PRO A 125 -3.57 -7.57 0.78
C PRO A 125 -2.61 -8.60 1.38
N SER A 126 -1.79 -8.17 2.33
CA SER A 126 -0.83 -9.06 2.95
C SER A 126 -1.48 -10.26 3.63
N GLY A 127 -0.95 -11.44 3.33
CA GLY A 127 -1.47 -12.72 3.81
C GLY A 127 -2.56 -13.33 2.93
N TRP A 128 -2.95 -12.67 1.83
CA TRP A 128 -3.83 -13.25 0.81
C TRP A 128 -3.03 -14.07 -0.21
N ASP A 129 -3.63 -15.16 -0.68
CA ASP A 129 -3.19 -15.82 -1.91
C ASP A 129 -3.74 -15.03 -3.12
N VAL A 130 -3.03 -15.08 -4.24
CA VAL A 130 -3.36 -14.27 -5.43
C VAL A 130 -4.50 -14.87 -6.23
N GLU A 131 -4.62 -16.18 -6.20
CA GLU A 131 -5.64 -16.94 -6.91
C GLU A 131 -6.87 -17.14 -6.02
N GLU A 132 -6.68 -17.33 -4.71
CA GLU A 132 -7.75 -17.53 -3.74
C GLU A 132 -7.70 -16.54 -2.57
N PRO A 133 -8.83 -15.93 -2.17
CA PRO A 133 -8.85 -15.07 -0.99
C PRO A 133 -8.53 -15.90 0.26
N SER A 134 -7.46 -15.51 0.98
CA SER A 134 -7.10 -16.16 2.24
C SER A 134 -8.01 -15.68 3.37
N GLN A 135 -8.49 -16.60 4.20
CA GLN A 135 -9.20 -16.26 5.45
C GLN A 135 -8.25 -15.77 6.55
N ASP A 136 -6.93 -15.93 6.38
CA ASP A 136 -5.93 -15.61 7.40
C ASP A 136 -5.06 -14.41 7.00
N GLY A 137 -5.59 -13.52 6.16
CA GLY A 137 -4.95 -12.28 5.76
C GLY A 137 -5.38 -11.08 6.59
N ILE A 138 -4.89 -9.89 6.24
CA ILE A 138 -5.49 -8.63 6.72
C ILE A 138 -6.77 -8.31 5.94
N HIS A 139 -7.61 -7.45 6.50
CA HIS A 139 -8.85 -6.99 5.87
C HIS A 139 -8.79 -5.47 5.68
N PRO A 140 -8.25 -4.98 4.55
CA PRO A 140 -8.14 -3.55 4.31
C PRO A 140 -9.48 -2.93 3.91
N GLU A 141 -9.66 -1.65 4.19
CA GLU A 141 -10.80 -0.86 3.71
C GLU A 141 -10.62 -0.41 2.26
N VAL A 142 -9.37 -0.32 1.80
CA VAL A 142 -9.01 0.12 0.45
C VAL A 142 -8.06 -0.88 -0.19
N LEU A 143 -8.34 -1.27 -1.43
CA LEU A 143 -7.44 -2.06 -2.27
C LEU A 143 -7.04 -1.23 -3.49
N ILE A 144 -5.74 -1.14 -3.78
CA ILE A 144 -5.21 -0.45 -4.95
C ILE A 144 -4.53 -1.47 -5.84
N SER A 145 -5.25 -2.04 -6.80
CA SER A 145 -4.67 -2.97 -7.77
C SER A 145 -3.73 -2.26 -8.73
N LEU A 146 -2.57 -2.83 -8.97
CA LEU A 146 -1.59 -2.31 -9.92
C LEU A 146 -1.71 -3.05 -11.24
N THR A 147 -1.71 -2.31 -12.35
CA THR A 147 -1.74 -2.81 -13.73
C THR A 147 -3.07 -3.46 -14.12
N ALA A 148 -3.49 -4.50 -13.39
CA ALA A 148 -4.77 -5.17 -13.49
C ALA A 148 -5.14 -5.82 -12.15
N PRO A 149 -6.44 -5.91 -11.78
CA PRO A 149 -6.86 -6.60 -10.57
C PRO A 149 -6.50 -8.10 -10.58
N LYS A 150 -6.08 -8.61 -9.43
CA LYS A 150 -5.75 -10.04 -9.24
C LYS A 150 -7.03 -10.81 -8.91
N LYS A 151 -7.05 -12.14 -9.10
CA LYS A 151 -8.27 -12.94 -8.85
C LYS A 151 -8.77 -12.85 -7.42
N CYS A 152 -7.88 -12.77 -6.44
CA CYS A 152 -8.24 -12.60 -5.04
C CYS A 152 -9.09 -11.34 -4.78
N SER A 153 -8.94 -10.29 -5.60
CA SER A 153 -9.75 -9.07 -5.49
C SER A 153 -11.24 -9.28 -5.80
N MET A 154 -11.63 -10.37 -6.46
CA MET A 154 -13.05 -10.69 -6.70
C MET A 154 -13.85 -10.87 -5.41
N SER A 155 -13.19 -11.20 -4.29
CA SER A 155 -13.81 -11.35 -2.98
C SER A 155 -13.63 -10.12 -2.08
N PHE A 156 -13.00 -9.06 -2.60
CA PHE A 156 -12.84 -7.80 -1.88
C PHE A 156 -14.15 -7.00 -1.92
N SER A 157 -14.49 -6.35 -0.81
CA SER A 157 -15.77 -5.63 -0.64
C SER A 157 -15.61 -4.18 -0.15
N GLY A 158 -14.37 -3.70 -0.02
CA GLY A 158 -14.07 -2.31 0.32
C GLY A 158 -14.00 -1.40 -0.91
N LYS A 159 -13.34 -0.25 -0.78
CA LYS A 159 -13.11 0.66 -1.92
C LYS A 159 -11.98 0.14 -2.78
N HIS A 160 -12.24 -0.11 -4.05
CA HIS A 160 -11.26 -0.71 -4.95
C HIS A 160 -10.83 0.31 -6.00
N PHE A 161 -9.52 0.54 -6.10
CA PHE A 161 -8.93 1.40 -7.11
C PHE A 161 -8.02 0.60 -8.03
N LEU A 162 -7.95 1.05 -9.28
CA LEU A 162 -6.98 0.58 -10.27
C LEU A 162 -5.97 1.70 -10.55
N ALA A 163 -4.69 1.39 -10.42
CA ALA A 163 -3.58 2.28 -10.74
C ALA A 163 -2.61 1.61 -11.73
N GLY A 164 -1.78 2.42 -12.38
CA GLY A 164 -0.77 1.92 -13.32
C GLY A 164 -1.20 2.02 -14.78
N ARG A 165 -1.58 3.23 -15.21
CA ARG A 165 -1.93 3.56 -16.59
C ARG A 165 -0.70 3.63 -17.51
N PHE A 166 -0.03 2.51 -17.72
CA PHE A 166 1.16 2.41 -18.59
C PHE A 166 1.16 1.19 -19.52
N LEU A 167 0.13 0.35 -19.45
CA LEU A 167 0.01 -0.84 -20.31
C LEU A 167 -0.30 -0.46 -21.77
N PRO A 168 0.54 -0.84 -22.75
CA PRO A 168 0.22 -0.65 -24.16
C PRO A 168 -1.02 -1.44 -24.59
N TYR A 169 -1.78 -0.88 -25.53
CA TYR A 169 -3.03 -1.48 -26.04
C TYR A 169 -2.86 -2.94 -26.51
N ASP A 170 -1.76 -3.25 -27.21
CA ASP A 170 -1.50 -4.60 -27.71
C ASP A 170 -1.35 -5.64 -26.59
N ILE A 171 -0.79 -5.24 -25.44
CA ILE A 171 -0.68 -6.11 -24.26
C ILE A 171 -2.05 -6.31 -23.62
N GLN A 172 -2.83 -5.24 -23.47
CA GLN A 172 -4.19 -5.33 -22.93
C GLN A 172 -5.05 -6.27 -23.76
N LYS A 173 -4.96 -6.16 -25.10
CA LYS A 173 -5.68 -7.04 -26.03
C LYS A 173 -5.18 -8.48 -25.98
N LYS A 174 -3.86 -8.70 -25.95
CA LYS A 174 -3.24 -10.03 -25.92
C LYS A 174 -3.67 -10.86 -24.69
N TYR A 175 -3.82 -10.19 -23.55
CA TYR A 175 -4.21 -10.84 -22.28
C TYR A 175 -5.68 -10.62 -21.92
N GLU A 176 -6.49 -10.07 -22.84
CA GLU A 176 -7.92 -9.83 -22.65
C GLU A 176 -8.23 -9.10 -21.33
N LEU A 177 -7.40 -8.12 -20.97
CA LEU A 177 -7.47 -7.45 -19.66
C LEU A 177 -8.72 -6.58 -19.51
N ASN A 178 -9.34 -6.16 -20.62
CA ASN A 178 -10.56 -5.34 -20.67
C ASN A 178 -10.55 -4.21 -19.63
N LEU A 179 -9.42 -3.48 -19.55
CA LEU A 179 -9.24 -2.44 -18.55
C LEU A 179 -10.22 -1.29 -18.81
N PRO A 180 -10.83 -0.73 -17.75
CA PRO A 180 -11.64 0.48 -17.86
C PRO A 180 -10.83 1.69 -18.33
N ASP A 181 -11.53 2.65 -18.94
CA ASP A 181 -10.93 3.91 -19.38
C ASP A 181 -10.61 4.81 -18.18
N TYR A 182 -9.40 5.37 -18.19
CA TYR A 182 -8.99 6.40 -17.23
C TYR A 182 -9.49 7.78 -17.70
N PRO A 183 -10.28 8.50 -16.90
CA PRO A 183 -10.75 9.84 -17.25
C PRO A 183 -9.58 10.80 -17.49
N GLY A 184 -9.61 11.54 -18.60
CA GLY A 184 -8.62 12.58 -18.90
C GLY A 184 -7.17 12.10 -18.74
N THR A 185 -6.44 12.74 -17.82
CA THR A 185 -5.04 12.45 -17.47
C THR A 185 -4.89 11.69 -16.15
N ASP A 186 -5.99 11.15 -15.60
CA ASP A 186 -5.95 10.44 -14.33
C ASP A 186 -5.10 9.18 -14.43
N CYS A 187 -4.40 8.88 -13.34
CA CYS A 187 -3.52 7.71 -13.20
C CYS A 187 -4.10 6.63 -12.28
N VAL A 188 -5.27 6.92 -11.69
CA VAL A 188 -6.02 6.06 -10.77
C VAL A 188 -7.51 6.20 -11.07
N ILE A 189 -8.28 5.11 -10.94
CA ILE A 189 -9.74 5.11 -11.02
C ILE A 189 -10.33 4.24 -9.91
N GLU A 190 -11.57 4.50 -9.52
CA GLU A 190 -12.37 3.61 -8.65
C GLU A 190 -13.08 2.55 -9.53
N LEU A 191 -13.06 1.29 -9.11
CA LEU A 191 -13.65 0.13 -9.79
C LEU A 191 -15.05 -0.21 -9.27
#